data_AF-A0A519UW94-F1
#
_entry.id   AF-A0A519UW94-F1
#
_cell.length_a   1.000
_cell.length_b   1.000
_cell.length_c   1.000
_cell.angle_alpha   90.00
_cell.angle_beta   90.00
_cell.angle_gamma   90.00
#
_symmetry.space_group_name_H-M   'P 1'
#
loop_
_entity.id
_entity.type
_entity.pdbx_description
1 polymer ?
#
loop_
_entity_poly.entity_id
_entity_poly.type
_entity_poly.pdbx_seq_one_letter_code
_entity_poly.pdbx_strand_id
1 'polypeptide(L)' 'QAQRMRELEDFEIRGRLNYQAMPALSHEAREKLLKIQPETLGQASRISGVSPADVSVLMVYLNR' A
#
# COMPACT_ATOMS: atom_id res chain seq x y z
N GLN A 1 5.79 -17.69 -0.13
CA GLN A 1 5.43 -16.39 -0.73
C GLN A 1 3.92 -16.22 -0.93
N ALA A 2 3.16 -17.28 -1.28
CA ALA A 2 1.69 -17.20 -1.44
C ALA A 2 0.87 -16.95 -0.15
N GLN A 3 1.32 -17.42 1.02
CA GLN A 3 0.60 -17.25 2.29
C GLN A 3 0.43 -15.77 2.66
N ARG A 4 1.52 -15.01 2.56
CA ARG A 4 1.56 -13.59 2.91
C ARG A 4 0.68 -12.74 2.01
N MET A 5 0.52 -13.13 0.74
CA MET A 5 -0.33 -12.41 -0.22
C MET A 5 -1.81 -12.53 0.15
N ARG A 6 -2.25 -13.71 0.61
CA ARG A 6 -3.63 -13.93 1.06
C ARG A 6 -4.02 -13.03 2.23
N GLU A 7 -3.09 -12.77 3.14
CA GLU A 7 -3.32 -11.85 4.27
C GLU A 7 -3.50 -10.40 3.83
N LEU A 8 -3.02 -10.01 2.65
CA LEU A 8 -3.15 -8.64 2.12
C LEU A 8 -4.44 -8.41 1.36
N GLU A 9 -4.96 -9.45 0.71
CA GLU A 9 -6.15 -9.33 -0.16
C GLU A 9 -7.32 -8.67 0.57
N ASP A 10 -7.54 -9.04 1.83
CA ASP A 10 -8.67 -8.58 2.64
C ASP A 10 -8.31 -7.44 3.60
N PHE A 11 -7.05 -6.98 3.60
CA PHE A 11 -6.63 -5.94 4.53
C PHE A 11 -7.04 -4.56 4.01
N GLU A 12 -8.13 -4.01 4.53
CA GLU A 12 -8.64 -2.69 4.14
C GLU A 12 -7.69 -1.54 4.52
N ILE A 13 -7.44 -0.65 3.57
CA ILE A 13 -6.56 0.53 3.75
C ILE A 13 -7.19 1.86 3.33
N ARG A 14 -8.31 1.83 2.60
CA ARG A 14 -8.97 3.04 2.10
C ARG A 14 -9.39 3.95 3.26
N GLY A 15 -9.01 5.21 3.17
CA GLY A 15 -9.28 6.22 4.22
C GLY A 15 -8.47 6.04 5.50
N ARG A 16 -7.67 4.98 5.64
CA ARG A 16 -6.83 4.74 6.84
C ARG A 16 -5.45 5.35 6.72
N LEU A 17 -5.02 5.65 5.50
CA LEU A 17 -3.67 6.13 5.20
C LEU A 17 -3.71 7.47 4.46
N ASN A 18 -2.89 8.41 4.93
CA ASN A 18 -2.57 9.62 4.18
C ASN A 18 -1.26 9.43 3.42
N TYR A 19 -1.33 8.95 2.17
CA TYR A 19 -0.13 8.67 1.37
C TYR A 19 0.75 9.91 1.13
N GLN A 20 0.18 11.13 1.15
CA GLN A 20 0.98 12.36 1.01
C GLN A 20 1.90 12.58 2.21
N ALA A 21 1.50 12.14 3.39
CA ALA A 21 2.27 12.28 4.62
C ALA A 21 3.30 11.16 4.84
N MET A 22 3.49 10.26 3.86
CA MET A 22 4.37 9.10 3.96
C MET A 22 5.66 9.31 3.15
N PRO A 23 6.71 9.94 3.73
CA PRO A 23 7.95 10.25 3.01
C PRO A 23 8.74 8.99 2.62
N ALA A 24 8.52 7.87 3.32
CA ALA A 24 9.14 6.59 3.03
C ALA A 24 8.57 5.89 1.78
N LEU A 25 7.45 6.35 1.23
CA LEU A 25 6.97 5.89 -0.07
C LEU A 25 7.78 6.53 -1.18
N SER A 26 8.08 5.73 -2.20
CA SER A 26 8.61 6.24 -3.46
C SER A 26 7.65 7.28 -4.06
N HIS A 27 8.19 8.20 -4.87
CA HIS A 27 7.37 9.21 -5.55
C HIS A 27 6.31 8.58 -6.45
N GLU A 28 6.70 7.56 -7.22
CA GLU A 28 5.81 6.83 -8.12
C GLU A 28 4.70 6.10 -7.36
N ALA A 29 5.03 5.37 -6.30
CA ALA A 29 4.03 4.69 -5.49
C ALA A 29 3.05 5.69 -4.87
N ARG A 30 3.54 6.79 -4.27
CA ARG A 30 2.70 7.83 -3.67
C ARG A 30 1.73 8.44 -4.69
N GLU A 31 2.21 8.80 -5.88
CA GLU A 31 1.36 9.35 -6.95
C GLU A 31 0.27 8.35 -7.36
N LYS A 32 0.65 7.09 -7.58
CA LYS A 32 -0.29 6.05 -8.03
C LYS A 32 -1.30 5.66 -6.96
N LEU A 33 -0.87 5.56 -5.70
CA LEU A 33 -1.76 5.27 -4.58
C LEU A 33 -2.78 6.40 -4.35
N LEU A 34 -2.38 7.65 -4.50
CA LEU A 34 -3.29 8.80 -4.40
C LEU A 34 -4.32 8.82 -5.55
N LYS A 35 -3.90 8.44 -6.75
CA LYS A 35 -4.78 8.39 -7.93
C LYS A 35 -5.74 7.21 -7.90
N ILE A 36 -5.26 6.02 -7.54
CA ILE A 36 -6.03 4.77 -7.60
C ILE A 36 -6.88 4.59 -6.34
N GLN A 37 -6.41 5.07 -5.19
CA GLN A 37 -7.07 4.90 -3.88
C GLN A 37 -7.50 3.46 -3.62
N PRO A 38 -6.54 2.52 -3.53
CA PRO A 38 -6.85 1.11 -3.35
C PRO A 38 -7.67 0.86 -2.08
N GLU A 39 -8.61 -0.07 -2.19
CA GLU A 39 -9.47 -0.52 -1.08
C GLU A 39 -8.69 -1.38 -0.10
N THR A 40 -7.83 -2.26 -0.62
CA THR A 40 -7.05 -3.20 0.18
C THR A 40 -5.56 -3.13 -0.11
N LEU A 41 -4.76 -3.64 0.83
CA LEU A 41 -3.31 -3.73 0.71
C LEU A 41 -2.90 -4.68 -0.42
N GLY A 42 -3.68 -5.74 -0.65
CA GLY A 42 -3.52 -6.64 -1.78
C GLY A 42 -3.68 -5.91 -3.10
N GLN A 43 -4.72 -5.08 -3.23
CA GLN A 43 -4.90 -4.23 -4.41
C GLN A 43 -3.71 -3.27 -4.59
N ALA A 44 -3.26 -2.61 -3.52
CA ALA A 44 -2.10 -1.71 -3.57
C ALA A 44 -0.85 -2.42 -4.10
N SER A 45 -0.59 -3.66 -3.66
CA SER A 45 0.59 -4.43 -4.09
C SER A 45 0.61 -4.82 -5.57
N ARG A 46 -0.56 -4.82 -6.23
CA ARG A 46 -0.69 -5.11 -7.67
C ARG A 46 -0.59 -3.88 -8.55
N ILE A 47 -0.57 -2.68 -7.98
CA ILE A 47 -0.43 -1.45 -8.74
C ILE A 47 0.99 -1.42 -9.34
N SER A 48 1.09 -1.38 -10.66
CA SER A 48 2.37 -1.18 -11.34
C SER A 48 3.07 0.06 -10.79
N GLY A 49 4.34 -0.02 -10.42
CA GLY A 49 5.08 1.10 -9.79
C GLY A 49 4.93 1.20 -8.27
N VAL A 50 4.13 0.32 -7.65
CA VAL A 50 4.20 0.07 -6.21
C VAL A 50 5.10 -1.14 -5.98
N SER A 51 6.21 -0.94 -5.29
CA SER A 51 7.19 -2.01 -5.02
C SER A 51 6.84 -2.79 -3.74
N PRO A 52 7.41 -3.99 -3.54
CA PRO A 52 7.30 -4.69 -2.26
C PRO A 52 7.80 -3.88 -1.05
N ALA A 53 8.76 -2.97 -1.26
CA ALA A 53 9.23 -2.07 -0.21
C ALA A 53 8.17 -1.03 0.16
N ASP A 54 7.48 -0.45 -0.82
CA ASP A 54 6.36 0.48 -0.58
C ASP A 54 5.24 -0.20 0.20
N VAL A 55 4.88 -1.44 -0.17
CA VAL A 55 3.87 -2.24 0.57
C VAL A 55 4.30 -2.47 2.02
N SER A 56 5.59 -2.73 2.26
CA SER A 56 6.13 -2.87 3.62
C SER A 56 6.02 -1.57 4.41
N VAL A 57 6.24 -0.42 3.77
CA VAL A 57 6.01 0.90 4.38
C VAL A 57 4.53 1.05 4.76
N LEU A 58 3.59 0.72 3.87
CA LEU A 58 2.15 0.77 4.19
C LEU A 58 1.82 -0.06 5.44
N MET A 59 2.33 -1.30 5.53
CA MET A 59 2.13 -2.17 6.69
C MET A 59 2.63 -1.57 8.02
N VAL A 60 3.78 -0.91 8.00
CA VAL A 60 4.36 -0.28 9.20
C VAL A 60 3.48 0.87 9.69
N TYR A 61 2.88 1.64 8.77
CA TYR A 61 1.98 2.74 9.10
C TYR A 61 0.57 2.28 9.51
N LEU A 62 0.16 1.07 9.13
CA LEU A 62 -1.13 0.49 9.54
C LEU A 62 -1.07 -0.20 10.91
N ASN A 63 0.11 -0.63 11.34
CA ASN A 63 0.35 -1.24 12.66
C ASN A 63 0.85 -0.22 13.70
N ARG A 64 0.76 1.08 13.40
CA ARG A 64 1.04 2.19 14.30
C ARG A 64 -0.19 3.09 14.38
#